data_AF-A0A3R6E6D3-F1
#
_entry.id   AF-A0A3R6E6D3-F1
#
_cell.length_a   1.000
_cell.length_b   1.000
_cell.length_c   1.000
_cell.angle_alpha   90.00
_cell.angle_beta   90.00
_cell.angle_gamma   90.00
#
_symmetry.space_group_name_H-M   'P 1'
#
loop_
_entity.id
_entity.type
_entity.pdbx_description
1 polymer ?
#
loop_
_entity_poly.entity_id
_entity_poly.type
_entity_poly.pdbx_seq_one_letter_code
_entity_poly.pdbx_strand_id
1 'polypeptide(L)'
;MKKLLFAACLAAFCLTSCNNGKNNTQDLANQQNDSLNSIIAQKDSEINDMMGTLNEIQDGLNQISEAEHRVTLLKNGEGANKRQQLKEDVQFIATRMQQNRELLAKLQKQMANSSLQADQLKKTIANLQEQIAQKDKELQALREELDKKDIHIAALDETINNLNTKTSRLTTESSQKTETINAQDKQLNTAWYVFGTKKELKEQHIMEAGKVMTGNFNKSYFTKVDIRNISEIKLMSKSAKLLTTHPSSSYALVRDANKQYTLRITNPQIFWSTSKYLVVLVK
;
A
#
# COMPACT_ATOMS: atom_id res chain seq x y z
N MET A 1 -90.95 100.23 29.67
CA MET A 1 -90.92 101.56 29.01
C MET A 1 -89.57 101.77 28.34
N LYS A 2 -89.59 102.24 27.08
CA LYS A 2 -88.58 103.04 26.33
C LYS A 2 -87.12 102.54 26.31
N LYS A 3 -86.63 101.95 25.21
CA LYS A 3 -86.15 102.54 23.92
C LYS A 3 -84.71 103.10 23.98
N LEU A 4 -83.82 102.39 23.25
CA LEU A 4 -82.93 102.88 22.17
C LEU A 4 -81.64 103.67 22.55
N LEU A 5 -80.45 103.19 22.14
CA LEU A 5 -79.60 103.73 21.03
C LEU A 5 -78.11 103.25 21.07
N PHE A 6 -77.61 102.99 19.86
CA PHE A 6 -76.27 103.31 19.27
C PHE A 6 -74.97 102.51 19.54
N ALA A 7 -74.57 101.80 18.48
CA ALA A 7 -73.38 101.99 17.63
C ALA A 7 -71.92 101.76 18.14
N ALA A 8 -71.27 100.83 17.42
CA ALA A 8 -69.88 100.82 16.91
C ALA A 8 -68.69 100.74 17.89
N CYS A 9 -67.97 99.59 17.90
CA CYS A 9 -66.58 99.48 17.43
C CYS A 9 -65.99 98.07 17.60
N LEU A 10 -65.44 97.57 16.48
CA LEU A 10 -64.27 96.70 16.30
C LEU A 10 -64.03 95.44 17.18
N ALA A 11 -64.13 94.31 16.46
CA ALA A 11 -63.02 93.41 16.15
C ALA A 11 -62.80 92.14 16.99
N ALA A 12 -62.67 91.06 16.21
CA ALA A 12 -62.06 89.76 16.49
C ALA A 12 -62.90 88.73 17.26
N PHE A 13 -62.80 87.48 16.78
CA PHE A 13 -63.51 86.26 17.19
C PHE A 13 -64.97 86.22 16.69
N CYS A 14 -65.36 85.37 15.75
CA CYS A 14 -65.09 83.94 15.67
C CYS A 14 -65.17 83.44 14.21
N LEU A 15 -64.08 82.88 13.68
CA LEU A 15 -64.16 81.83 12.68
C LEU A 15 -63.94 80.51 13.42
N THR A 16 -65.02 79.79 13.71
CA THR A 16 -64.94 78.36 14.00
C THR A 16 -65.79 77.63 12.98
N SER A 17 -65.11 77.13 11.96
CA SER A 17 -65.63 76.14 11.03
C SER A 17 -65.74 74.81 11.78
N CYS A 18 -66.98 74.38 12.02
CA CYS A 18 -67.29 72.98 12.32
C CYS A 18 -67.44 72.23 11.01
N ASN A 19 -66.39 71.55 10.55
CA ASN A 19 -66.53 70.38 9.69
C ASN A 19 -65.32 69.47 9.82
N ASN A 20 -65.41 68.44 10.69
CA ASN A 20 -64.59 67.23 10.56
C ASN A 20 -65.18 66.09 11.39
N GLY A 21 -66.11 65.35 10.79
CA GLY A 21 -66.80 64.21 11.41
C GLY A 21 -66.53 62.86 10.74
N LYS A 22 -65.50 62.68 9.89
CA LYS A 22 -65.35 61.42 9.13
C LYS A 22 -63.94 60.82 8.96
N ASN A 23 -62.91 61.28 9.67
CA ASN A 23 -61.54 60.79 9.42
C ASN A 23 -60.92 59.88 10.51
N ASN A 24 -61.46 59.83 11.73
CA ASN A 24 -60.83 59.02 12.80
C ASN A 24 -60.97 57.50 12.61
N THR A 25 -62.09 57.01 12.09
CA THR A 25 -62.32 55.56 11.92
C THR A 25 -61.48 54.97 10.78
N GLN A 26 -61.17 55.77 9.75
CA GLN A 26 -60.36 55.36 8.61
C GLN A 26 -58.87 55.28 8.98
N ASP A 27 -58.36 56.24 9.76
CA ASP A 27 -56.96 56.24 10.23
C ASP A 27 -56.66 55.11 11.24
N LEU A 28 -57.58 54.82 12.16
CA LEU A 28 -57.43 53.66 13.05
C LEU A 28 -57.48 52.33 12.29
N ALA A 29 -58.34 52.21 11.27
CA ALA A 29 -58.40 51.01 10.43
C ALA A 29 -57.13 50.85 9.58
N ASN A 30 -56.55 51.94 9.07
CA ASN A 30 -55.28 51.90 8.34
C ASN A 30 -54.11 51.50 9.24
N GLN A 31 -54.02 52.05 10.46
CA GLN A 31 -52.98 51.67 11.43
C GLN A 31 -53.07 50.20 11.87
N GLN A 32 -54.28 49.66 12.03
CA GLN A 32 -54.48 48.23 12.31
C GLN A 32 -54.07 47.36 11.12
N ASN A 33 -54.40 47.74 9.89
CA ASN A 33 -53.95 47.02 8.70
C ASN A 33 -52.43 47.05 8.55
N ASP A 34 -51.79 48.19 8.79
CA ASP A 34 -50.33 48.33 8.74
C ASP A 34 -49.65 47.44 9.79
N SER A 35 -50.20 47.39 11.00
CA SER A 35 -49.71 46.51 12.07
C SER A 35 -49.88 45.03 11.72
N LEU A 36 -51.01 44.63 11.14
CA LEU A 36 -51.24 43.26 10.70
C LEU A 36 -50.30 42.86 9.55
N ASN A 37 -50.10 43.74 8.58
CA ASN A 37 -49.17 43.52 7.47
C ASN A 37 -47.73 43.36 7.96
N SER A 38 -47.32 44.13 8.97
CA SER A 38 -45.99 43.98 9.59
C SER A 38 -45.81 42.63 10.28
N ILE A 39 -46.82 42.13 11.00
CA ILE A 39 -46.78 40.82 11.66
C ILE A 39 -46.75 39.69 10.62
N ILE A 40 -47.55 39.80 9.56
CA ILE A 40 -47.56 38.83 8.46
C ILE A 40 -46.19 38.79 7.77
N ALA A 41 -45.61 39.96 7.44
CA ALA A 41 -44.28 40.02 6.83
C ALA A 41 -43.18 39.42 7.73
N GLN A 42 -43.26 39.63 9.06
CA GLN A 42 -42.36 38.98 10.00
C GLN A 42 -42.54 37.46 10.01
N LYS A 43 -43.79 36.98 10.01
CA LYS A 43 -44.09 35.54 9.98
C LYS A 43 -43.64 34.87 8.69
N ASP A 44 -43.84 35.52 7.56
CA ASP A 44 -43.38 35.02 6.26
C ASP A 44 -41.85 34.95 6.22
N SER A 45 -41.16 35.94 6.78
CA SER A 45 -39.70 35.91 6.91
C SER A 45 -39.21 34.77 7.81
N GLU A 46 -39.86 34.54 8.95
CA GLU A 46 -39.55 33.42 9.85
C GLU A 46 -39.74 32.06 9.14
N ILE A 47 -40.86 31.89 8.42
CA ILE A 47 -41.16 30.66 7.68
C ILE A 47 -40.13 30.41 6.57
N ASN A 48 -39.76 31.45 5.82
CA ASN A 48 -38.79 31.34 4.74
C ASN A 48 -37.39 30.95 5.25
N ASP A 49 -36.93 31.52 6.37
CA ASP A 49 -35.63 31.15 6.97
C ASP A 49 -35.63 29.73 7.56
N MET A 50 -36.75 29.30 8.17
CA MET A 50 -36.92 27.92 8.63
C MET A 50 -36.95 26.92 7.47
N MET A 51 -37.64 27.25 6.37
CA MET A 51 -37.64 26.43 5.14
C MET A 51 -36.26 26.38 4.50
N GLY A 52 -35.52 27.50 4.47
CA GLY A 52 -34.13 27.53 4.02
C GLY A 52 -33.25 26.59 4.84
N THR A 53 -33.34 26.67 6.18
CA THR A 53 -32.60 25.81 7.09
C THR A 53 -32.97 24.32 6.91
N LEU A 54 -34.26 24.01 6.68
CA LEU A 54 -34.70 22.65 6.35
C LEU A 54 -34.08 22.11 5.06
N ASN A 55 -34.06 22.92 4.00
CA ASN A 55 -33.47 22.53 2.72
C ASN A 55 -31.96 22.28 2.88
N GLU A 56 -31.25 23.13 3.62
CA GLU A 56 -29.83 22.94 3.90
C GLU A 56 -29.54 21.62 4.64
N ILE A 57 -30.39 21.25 5.61
CA ILE A 57 -30.26 19.96 6.33
C ILE A 57 -30.48 18.80 5.35
N GLN A 58 -31.51 18.86 4.51
CA GLN A 58 -31.81 17.81 3.52
C GLN A 58 -30.69 17.65 2.51
N ASP A 59 -30.18 18.76 1.96
CA ASP A 59 -29.03 18.75 1.05
C ASP A 59 -27.79 18.17 1.73
N GLY A 60 -27.56 18.49 3.01
CA GLY A 60 -26.51 17.88 3.81
C GLY A 60 -26.68 16.37 3.94
N LEU A 61 -27.88 15.88 4.26
CA LEU A 61 -28.17 14.44 4.38
C LEU A 61 -28.01 13.70 3.05
N ASN A 62 -28.36 14.33 1.93
CA ASN A 62 -28.14 13.77 0.59
C ASN A 62 -26.64 13.62 0.30
N GLN A 63 -25.84 14.66 0.56
CA GLN A 63 -24.38 14.61 0.38
C GLN A 63 -23.72 13.58 1.30
N ILE A 64 -24.22 13.42 2.53
CA ILE A 64 -23.78 12.36 3.44
C ILE A 64 -24.07 10.98 2.81
N SER A 65 -25.28 10.76 2.31
CA SER A 65 -25.67 9.49 1.71
C SER A 65 -24.84 9.13 0.48
N GLU A 66 -24.53 10.12 -0.37
CA GLU A 66 -23.63 9.95 -1.52
C GLU A 66 -22.21 9.59 -1.08
N ALA A 67 -21.70 10.25 -0.04
CA ALA A 67 -20.38 9.95 0.50
C ALA A 67 -20.34 8.55 1.14
N GLU A 68 -21.38 8.14 1.86
CA GLU A 68 -21.51 6.78 2.41
C GLU A 68 -21.58 5.72 1.31
N HIS A 69 -22.22 6.03 0.18
CA HIS A 69 -22.21 5.15 -0.98
C HIS A 69 -20.78 4.97 -1.52
N ARG A 70 -20.00 6.06 -1.65
CA ARG A 70 -18.58 5.97 -2.03
C ARG A 70 -17.76 5.14 -1.05
N VAL A 71 -17.92 5.39 0.25
CA VAL A 71 -17.30 4.60 1.32
C VAL A 71 -17.60 3.11 1.13
N THR A 72 -18.86 2.76 0.87
CA THR A 72 -19.29 1.37 0.69
C THR A 72 -18.62 0.71 -0.51
N LEU A 73 -18.47 1.43 -1.63
CA LEU A 73 -17.75 0.94 -2.81
C LEU A 73 -16.25 0.75 -2.54
N LEU A 74 -15.65 1.64 -1.76
CA LEU A 74 -14.22 1.61 -1.43
C LEU A 74 -13.86 0.56 -0.37
N LYS A 75 -14.81 0.18 0.49
CA LYS A 75 -14.63 -0.72 1.64
C LYS A 75 -14.03 -2.10 1.30
N ASN A 76 -14.26 -2.58 0.08
CA ASN A 76 -13.82 -3.89 -0.42
C ASN A 76 -12.56 -3.84 -1.30
N GLY A 77 -11.98 -2.66 -1.53
CA GLY A 77 -10.82 -2.50 -2.40
C GLY A 77 -9.51 -2.39 -1.61
N GLU A 78 -8.51 -3.19 -1.98
CA GLU A 78 -7.15 -3.07 -1.43
C GLU A 78 -6.31 -2.04 -2.23
N GLY A 79 -5.48 -1.24 -1.55
CA GLY A 79 -4.55 -0.26 -2.14
C GLY A 79 -4.45 1.09 -1.41
N ALA A 80 -3.26 1.70 -1.39
CA ALA A 80 -2.98 2.95 -0.66
C ALA A 80 -3.87 4.14 -1.07
N ASN A 81 -4.14 4.30 -2.38
CA ASN A 81 -5.00 5.37 -2.88
C ASN A 81 -6.45 5.25 -2.39
N LYS A 82 -6.98 4.03 -2.27
CA LYS A 82 -8.35 3.79 -1.81
C LYS A 82 -8.49 4.06 -0.32
N ARG A 83 -7.46 3.76 0.47
CA ARG A 83 -7.41 4.05 1.91
C ARG A 83 -7.47 5.56 2.20
N GLN A 84 -6.71 6.33 1.43
CA GLN A 84 -6.72 7.78 1.55
C GLN A 84 -8.10 8.36 1.19
N GLN A 85 -8.70 7.91 0.08
CA GLN A 85 -10.05 8.32 -0.31
C GLN A 85 -11.11 7.95 0.75
N LEU A 86 -11.01 6.76 1.33
CA LEU A 86 -11.91 6.30 2.39
C LEU A 86 -11.83 7.19 3.64
N LYS A 87 -10.62 7.61 4.02
CA LYS A 87 -10.40 8.55 5.14
C LYS A 87 -10.98 9.94 4.84
N GLU A 88 -10.77 10.45 3.63
CA GLU A 88 -11.30 11.73 3.17
C GLU A 88 -12.83 11.74 3.17
N ASP A 89 -13.46 10.70 2.63
CA ASP A 89 -14.93 10.57 2.61
C ASP A 89 -15.52 10.47 4.03
N VAL A 90 -14.89 9.72 4.94
CA VAL A 90 -15.34 9.65 6.35
C VAL A 90 -15.19 10.99 7.07
N GLN A 91 -14.12 11.74 6.79
CA GLN A 91 -13.94 13.08 7.34
C GLN A 91 -14.97 14.07 6.78
N PHE A 92 -15.29 13.97 5.50
CA PHE A 92 -16.36 14.74 4.87
C PHE A 92 -17.72 14.44 5.52
N ILE A 93 -18.10 13.15 5.64
CA ILE A 93 -19.34 12.74 6.30
C ILE A 93 -19.41 13.32 7.72
N ALA A 94 -18.34 13.20 8.50
CA ALA A 94 -18.30 13.71 9.86
C ALA A 94 -18.52 15.24 9.94
N THR A 95 -17.94 15.98 9.00
CA THR A 95 -18.08 17.44 8.93
C THR A 95 -19.52 17.83 8.60
N ARG A 96 -20.14 17.17 7.61
CA ARG A 96 -21.55 17.43 7.23
C ARG A 96 -22.52 17.02 8.32
N MET A 97 -22.26 15.90 9.02
CA MET A 97 -23.06 15.48 10.18
C MET A 97 -23.06 16.55 11.28
N GLN A 98 -21.89 17.13 11.57
CA GLN A 98 -21.79 18.21 12.56
C GLN A 98 -22.59 19.44 12.13
N GLN A 99 -22.45 19.88 10.87
CA GLN A 99 -23.21 21.01 10.33
C GLN A 99 -24.72 20.76 10.38
N ASN A 100 -25.18 19.56 10.03
CA ASN A 100 -26.60 19.20 10.11
C ASN A 100 -27.14 19.23 11.55
N ARG A 101 -26.34 18.83 12.55
CA ARG A 101 -26.73 18.96 13.98
C ARG A 101 -26.91 20.43 14.37
N GLU A 102 -25.99 21.29 13.93
CA GLU A 102 -26.04 22.74 14.21
C GLU A 102 -27.27 23.40 13.55
N LEU A 103 -27.54 23.06 12.29
CA LEU A 103 -28.73 23.52 11.57
C LEU A 103 -30.02 23.00 12.20
N LEU A 104 -30.06 21.73 12.62
CA LEU A 104 -31.22 21.18 13.32
C LEU A 104 -31.46 21.88 14.66
N ALA A 105 -30.41 22.19 15.42
CA ALA A 105 -30.51 22.95 16.66
C ALA A 105 -30.98 24.40 16.41
N LYS A 106 -30.49 25.04 15.34
CA LYS A 106 -30.98 26.36 14.88
C LYS A 106 -32.48 26.29 14.60
N LEU A 107 -32.91 25.30 13.81
CA LEU A 107 -34.30 25.10 13.41
C LEU A 107 -35.21 24.81 14.61
N GLN A 108 -34.76 24.00 15.58
CA GLN A 108 -35.47 23.75 16.84
C GLN A 108 -35.65 25.03 17.66
N LYS A 109 -34.61 25.86 17.75
CA LYS A 109 -34.66 27.15 18.46
C LYS A 109 -35.62 28.12 17.77
N GLN A 110 -35.59 28.19 16.45
CA GLN A 110 -36.49 29.04 15.66
C GLN A 110 -37.95 28.62 15.85
N MET A 111 -38.22 27.30 15.84
CA MET A 111 -39.55 26.77 16.10
C MET A 111 -40.04 27.11 17.51
N ALA A 112 -39.19 26.94 18.53
CA ALA A 112 -39.56 27.21 19.93
C ALA A 112 -39.88 28.69 20.18
N ASN A 113 -39.20 29.59 19.47
CA ASN A 113 -39.40 31.04 19.58
C ASN A 113 -40.54 31.57 18.69
N SER A 114 -41.05 30.75 17.75
CA SER A 114 -42.14 31.16 16.88
C SER A 114 -43.49 30.84 17.51
N SER A 115 -44.46 31.75 17.35
CA SER A 115 -45.87 31.51 17.70
C SER A 115 -46.57 30.52 16.74
N LEU A 116 -45.84 29.95 15.78
CA LEU A 116 -46.36 29.00 14.79
C LEU A 116 -46.58 27.62 15.43
N GLN A 117 -47.84 27.24 15.65
CA GLN A 117 -48.21 25.86 16.02
C GLN A 117 -48.28 24.97 14.78
N ALA A 118 -47.13 24.65 14.20
CA ALA A 118 -47.04 23.75 13.06
C ALA A 118 -46.65 22.33 13.52
N ASP A 119 -47.64 21.52 13.91
CA ASP A 119 -47.41 20.13 14.33
C ASP A 119 -46.70 19.29 13.26
N GLN A 120 -46.94 19.58 11.98
CA GLN A 120 -46.24 18.92 10.89
C GLN A 120 -44.74 19.25 10.87
N LEU A 121 -44.36 20.49 11.16
CA LEU A 121 -42.97 20.91 11.22
C LEU A 121 -42.25 20.26 12.41
N LYS A 122 -42.92 20.13 13.56
CA LYS A 122 -42.41 19.38 14.72
C LYS A 122 -42.10 17.94 14.37
N LYS A 123 -43.02 17.27 13.65
CA LYS A 123 -42.80 15.90 13.16
C LYS A 123 -41.60 15.82 12.20
N THR A 124 -41.46 16.77 11.28
CA THR A 124 -40.30 16.83 10.38
C THR A 124 -38.99 16.97 11.15
N ILE A 125 -38.92 17.88 12.13
CA ILE A 125 -37.73 18.04 12.98
C ILE A 125 -37.40 16.75 13.74
N ALA A 126 -38.40 16.11 14.34
CA ALA A 126 -38.21 14.85 15.06
C ALA A 126 -37.65 13.75 14.14
N ASN A 127 -38.18 13.63 12.92
CA ASN A 127 -37.69 12.68 11.92
C ASN A 127 -36.25 12.99 11.50
N LEU A 128 -35.90 14.26 11.29
CA LEU A 128 -34.53 14.67 10.97
C LEU A 128 -33.57 14.36 12.12
N GLN A 129 -34.01 14.56 13.37
CA GLN A 129 -33.23 14.22 14.55
C GLN A 129 -32.95 12.71 14.63
N GLU A 130 -33.96 11.88 14.36
CA GLU A 130 -33.81 10.43 14.33
C GLU A 130 -32.87 9.97 13.20
N GLN A 131 -33.00 10.54 12.00
CA GLN A 131 -32.11 10.25 10.87
C GLN A 131 -30.65 10.60 11.19
N ILE A 132 -30.40 11.78 11.77
CA ILE A 132 -29.05 12.19 12.19
C ILE A 132 -28.51 11.25 13.27
N ALA A 133 -29.31 10.89 14.27
CA ALA A 133 -28.89 9.97 15.32
C ALA A 133 -28.56 8.56 14.78
N GLN A 134 -29.31 8.09 13.79
CA GLN A 134 -29.04 6.81 13.12
C GLN A 134 -27.75 6.87 12.30
N LYS A 135 -27.55 7.93 11.51
CA LYS A 135 -26.33 8.18 10.74
C LYS A 135 -25.09 8.30 11.63
N ASP A 136 -25.25 8.84 12.84
CA ASP A 136 -24.16 8.92 13.83
C ASP A 136 -23.68 7.55 14.30
N LYS A 137 -24.62 6.62 14.55
CA LYS A 137 -24.28 5.24 14.91
C LYS A 137 -23.56 4.54 13.76
N GLU A 138 -24.03 4.73 12.54
CA GLU A 138 -23.41 4.19 11.32
C GLU A 138 -21.99 4.73 11.13
N LEU A 139 -21.78 6.04 11.29
CA LEU A 139 -20.48 6.68 11.21
C LEU A 139 -19.52 6.19 12.30
N GLN A 140 -20.01 5.99 13.53
CA GLN A 140 -19.20 5.44 14.62
C GLN A 140 -18.75 4.01 14.31
N ALA A 141 -19.68 3.14 13.90
CA ALA A 141 -19.35 1.77 13.54
C ALA A 141 -18.34 1.70 12.38
N LEU A 142 -18.50 2.59 11.39
CA LEU A 142 -17.57 2.71 10.28
C LEU A 142 -16.15 3.10 10.74
N ARG A 143 -16.03 4.08 11.65
CA ARG A 143 -14.73 4.49 12.22
C ARG A 143 -14.06 3.33 12.96
N GLU A 144 -14.80 2.62 13.80
CA GLU A 144 -14.28 1.48 14.55
C GLU A 144 -13.79 0.36 13.61
N GLU A 145 -14.48 0.13 12.48
CA GLU A 145 -14.03 -0.84 11.48
C GLU A 145 -12.75 -0.39 10.77
N LEU A 146 -12.65 0.89 10.41
CA LEU A 146 -11.44 1.43 9.77
C LEU A 146 -10.24 1.35 10.70
N ASP A 147 -10.39 1.68 11.98
CA ASP A 147 -9.31 1.57 12.97
C ASP A 147 -8.85 0.11 13.11
N LYS A 148 -9.77 -0.85 13.13
CA LYS A 148 -9.44 -2.28 13.15
C LYS A 148 -8.68 -2.71 11.89
N LYS A 149 -9.12 -2.28 10.71
CA LYS A 149 -8.42 -2.57 9.44
C LYS A 149 -7.03 -1.95 9.42
N ASP A 150 -6.87 -0.73 9.94
CA ASP A 150 -5.60 -0.03 9.98
C ASP A 150 -4.55 -0.77 10.83
N ILE A 151 -4.96 -1.26 12.00
CA ILE A 151 -4.13 -2.11 12.86
C ILE A 151 -3.78 -3.43 12.16
N HIS A 152 -4.75 -4.07 11.49
CA HIS A 152 -4.52 -5.34 10.80
C HIS A 152 -3.52 -5.19 9.65
N ILE A 153 -3.60 -4.11 8.87
CA ILE A 153 -2.65 -3.82 7.79
C ILE A 153 -1.24 -3.60 8.34
N ALA A 154 -1.09 -2.84 9.42
CA ALA A 154 0.22 -2.63 10.04
C ALA A 154 0.87 -3.96 10.46
N ALA A 155 0.09 -4.88 11.02
CA ALA A 155 0.57 -6.23 11.37
C ALA A 155 0.91 -7.09 10.13
N LEU A 156 0.15 -6.96 9.03
CA LEU A 156 0.45 -7.61 7.76
C LEU A 156 1.73 -7.06 7.12
N ASP A 157 1.93 -5.74 7.13
CA ASP A 157 3.15 -5.08 6.62
C ASP A 157 4.39 -5.54 7.40
N GLU A 158 4.30 -5.64 8.73
CA GLU A 158 5.37 -6.20 9.57
C GLU A 158 5.66 -7.67 9.21
N THR A 159 4.62 -8.48 9.00
CA THR A 159 4.75 -9.88 8.59
C THR A 159 5.41 -10.02 7.23
N ILE A 160 5.01 -9.20 6.25
CA ILE A 160 5.58 -9.18 4.90
C ILE A 160 7.04 -8.78 4.94
N ASN A 161 7.39 -7.73 5.70
CA ASN A 161 8.78 -7.30 5.86
C ASN A 161 9.65 -8.41 6.45
N ASN A 162 9.18 -9.08 7.50
CA ASN A 162 9.87 -10.23 8.10
C ASN A 162 10.05 -11.40 7.11
N LEU A 163 9.02 -11.69 6.30
CA LEU A 163 9.09 -12.72 5.26
C LEU A 163 10.09 -12.36 4.15
N ASN A 164 10.12 -11.10 3.71
CA ASN A 164 11.07 -10.62 2.69
C ASN A 164 12.52 -10.71 3.19
N THR A 165 12.78 -10.30 4.43
CA THR A 165 14.11 -10.44 5.06
C THR A 165 14.52 -11.91 5.14
N LYS A 166 13.62 -12.81 5.56
CA LYS A 166 13.89 -14.25 5.64
C LYS A 166 14.18 -14.85 4.27
N THR A 167 13.41 -14.49 3.25
CA THR A 167 13.61 -14.95 1.87
C THR A 167 14.95 -14.48 1.31
N SER A 168 15.29 -13.20 1.49
CA SER A 168 16.60 -12.66 1.06
C SER A 168 17.76 -13.42 1.71
N ARG A 169 17.70 -13.63 3.05
CA ARG A 169 18.72 -14.39 3.79
C ARG A 169 18.86 -15.82 3.26
N LEU A 170 17.76 -16.53 3.06
CA LEU A 170 17.77 -17.92 2.57
C LEU A 170 18.34 -18.00 1.15
N THR A 171 18.00 -17.07 0.27
CA THR A 171 18.54 -17.01 -1.09
C THR A 171 20.05 -16.78 -1.08
N THR A 172 20.55 -15.84 -0.26
CA THR A 172 21.99 -15.62 -0.10
C THR A 172 22.71 -16.85 0.45
N GLU A 173 22.17 -17.47 1.50
CA GLU A 173 22.74 -18.68 2.11
C GLU A 173 22.80 -19.84 1.10
N SER A 174 21.74 -20.02 0.31
CA SER A 174 21.66 -21.04 -0.74
C SER A 174 22.68 -20.81 -1.85
N SER A 175 22.86 -19.55 -2.29
CA SER A 175 23.88 -19.21 -3.30
C SER A 175 25.29 -19.52 -2.81
N GLN A 176 25.64 -19.09 -1.59
CA GLN A 176 26.94 -19.35 -0.97
C GLN A 176 27.21 -20.85 -0.78
N LYS A 177 26.20 -21.61 -0.34
CA LYS A 177 26.30 -23.08 -0.24
C LYS A 177 26.54 -23.71 -1.60
N THR A 178 25.83 -23.27 -2.63
CA THR A 178 25.97 -23.80 -4.00
C THR A 178 27.37 -23.51 -4.56
N GLU A 179 27.88 -22.29 -4.37
CA GLU A 179 29.25 -21.93 -4.76
C GLU A 179 30.30 -22.76 -4.03
N THR A 180 30.12 -22.97 -2.72
CA THR A 180 31.03 -23.79 -1.90
C THR A 180 31.02 -25.25 -2.35
N ILE A 181 29.83 -25.83 -2.57
CA ILE A 181 29.67 -27.20 -3.07
C ILE A 181 30.33 -27.35 -4.44
N ASN A 182 30.12 -26.40 -5.36
CA ASN A 182 30.71 -26.43 -6.68
C ASN A 182 32.24 -26.30 -6.63
N ALA A 183 32.78 -25.48 -5.73
CA ALA A 183 34.22 -25.36 -5.53
C ALA A 183 34.83 -26.66 -4.97
N GLN A 184 34.18 -27.25 -3.96
CA GLN A 184 34.59 -28.53 -3.37
C GLN A 184 34.50 -29.68 -4.38
N ASP A 185 33.41 -29.77 -5.16
CA ASP A 185 33.24 -30.76 -6.21
C ASP A 185 34.34 -30.66 -7.27
N LYS A 186 34.65 -29.45 -7.74
CA LYS A 186 35.77 -29.21 -8.67
C LYS A 186 37.10 -29.65 -8.06
N GLN A 187 37.36 -29.34 -6.79
CA GLN A 187 38.60 -29.72 -6.13
C GLN A 187 38.73 -31.24 -5.97
N LEU A 188 37.67 -31.92 -5.52
CA LEU A 188 37.64 -33.38 -5.33
C LEU A 188 37.87 -34.13 -6.64
N ASN A 189 37.30 -33.62 -7.74
CA ASN A 189 37.38 -34.25 -9.05
C ASN A 189 38.57 -33.74 -9.89
N THR A 190 39.42 -32.84 -9.39
CA THR A 190 40.62 -32.42 -10.11
C THR A 190 41.74 -33.46 -9.94
N ALA A 191 42.34 -33.88 -11.04
CA ALA A 191 43.61 -34.61 -11.07
C ALA A 191 44.56 -34.01 -12.12
N TRP A 192 45.78 -34.51 -12.16
CA TRP A 192 46.84 -34.04 -13.03
C TRP A 192 47.59 -35.23 -13.62
N TYR A 193 47.89 -35.18 -14.91
CA TYR A 193 48.70 -36.22 -15.54
C TYR A 193 49.78 -35.65 -16.43
N VAL A 194 50.83 -36.44 -16.61
CA VAL A 194 51.93 -36.19 -17.55
C VAL A 194 52.45 -37.52 -18.07
N PHE A 195 52.86 -37.55 -19.33
CA PHE A 195 53.66 -38.62 -19.87
C PHE A 195 54.82 -38.04 -20.67
N GLY A 196 55.98 -38.68 -20.60
CA GLY A 196 57.18 -38.18 -21.26
C GLY A 196 58.33 -39.18 -21.20
N THR A 197 59.35 -38.91 -21.99
CA THR A 197 60.60 -39.66 -21.96
C THR A 197 61.36 -39.38 -20.66
N LYS A 198 62.32 -40.25 -20.33
CA LYS A 198 63.16 -40.07 -19.13
C LYS A 198 63.90 -38.74 -19.14
N LYS A 199 64.25 -38.22 -20.32
CA LYS A 199 64.95 -36.94 -20.48
C LYS A 199 64.01 -35.78 -20.15
N GLU A 200 62.83 -35.74 -20.77
CA GLU A 200 61.82 -34.69 -20.54
C GLU A 200 61.37 -34.64 -19.07
N LEU A 201 61.06 -35.79 -18.47
CA LEU A 201 60.62 -35.84 -17.06
C LEU A 201 61.71 -35.38 -16.09
N LYS A 202 62.99 -35.55 -16.42
CA LYS A 202 64.12 -35.03 -15.62
C LYS A 202 64.31 -33.53 -15.81
N GLU A 203 64.28 -33.07 -17.05
CA GLU A 203 64.41 -31.64 -17.38
C GLU A 203 63.31 -30.80 -16.74
N GLN A 204 62.10 -31.36 -16.66
CA GLN A 204 60.96 -30.73 -15.98
C GLN A 204 60.94 -30.95 -14.45
N HIS A 205 62.00 -31.53 -13.89
CA HIS A 205 62.10 -31.81 -12.44
C HIS A 205 60.90 -32.61 -11.89
N ILE A 206 60.37 -33.54 -12.69
CA ILE A 206 59.28 -34.46 -12.31
C ILE A 206 59.84 -35.79 -11.80
N MET A 207 61.02 -36.17 -12.27
CA MET A 207 61.74 -37.37 -11.85
C MET A 207 63.22 -37.08 -11.59
N GLU A 208 63.77 -37.65 -10.52
CA GLU A 208 65.21 -37.70 -10.24
C GLU A 208 65.63 -39.10 -9.78
N ALA A 209 66.87 -39.49 -10.08
CA ALA A 209 67.43 -40.81 -9.71
C ALA A 209 66.51 -42.03 -10.01
N GLY A 210 65.61 -41.92 -11.00
CA GLY A 210 64.66 -42.97 -11.36
C GLY A 210 63.37 -43.02 -10.53
N LYS A 211 63.12 -42.04 -9.65
CA LYS A 211 61.91 -41.92 -8.82
C LYS A 211 61.18 -40.61 -9.10
N VAL A 212 59.85 -40.64 -8.99
CA VAL A 212 58.99 -39.44 -9.12
C VAL A 212 59.21 -38.53 -7.91
N MET A 213 59.29 -37.22 -8.16
CA MET A 213 59.43 -36.22 -7.11
C MET A 213 58.11 -36.07 -6.32
N THR A 214 58.19 -35.99 -4.99
CA THR A 214 57.02 -35.91 -4.09
C THR A 214 56.77 -34.51 -3.52
N GLY A 215 57.74 -33.60 -3.65
CA GLY A 215 57.68 -32.25 -3.08
C GLY A 215 57.77 -31.16 -4.15
N ASN A 216 58.96 -30.59 -4.30
CA ASN A 216 59.22 -29.57 -5.31
C ASN A 216 59.35 -30.23 -6.69
N PHE A 217 58.36 -30.02 -7.57
CA PHE A 217 58.38 -30.47 -8.96
C PHE A 217 57.60 -29.49 -9.83
N ASN A 218 57.86 -29.48 -11.13
CA ASN A 218 57.17 -28.57 -12.03
C ASN A 218 55.70 -28.96 -12.25
N LYS A 219 54.81 -28.42 -11.41
CA LYS A 219 53.36 -28.65 -11.51
C LYS A 219 52.75 -28.10 -12.80
N SER A 220 53.35 -27.07 -13.42
CA SER A 220 52.79 -26.46 -14.63
C SER A 220 52.96 -27.34 -15.87
N TYR A 221 53.85 -28.33 -15.81
CA TYR A 221 54.05 -29.29 -16.90
C TYR A 221 53.00 -30.42 -16.89
N PHE A 222 52.16 -30.50 -15.86
CA PHE A 222 51.05 -31.46 -15.82
C PHE A 222 49.81 -30.90 -16.52
N THR A 223 49.10 -31.77 -17.22
CA THR A 223 47.77 -31.47 -17.74
C THR A 223 46.74 -31.66 -16.62
N LYS A 224 46.05 -30.58 -16.25
CA LYS A 224 44.93 -30.59 -15.30
C LYS A 224 43.70 -31.20 -15.96
N VAL A 225 43.01 -32.10 -15.25
CA VAL A 225 41.82 -32.80 -15.73
C VAL A 225 40.74 -32.91 -14.67
N ASP A 226 39.48 -32.98 -15.10
CA ASP A 226 38.38 -33.49 -14.28
C ASP A 226 38.29 -35.01 -14.49
N ILE A 227 38.44 -35.77 -13.40
CA ILE A 227 38.49 -37.23 -13.42
C ILE A 227 37.23 -37.88 -13.98
N ARG A 228 36.09 -37.18 -13.97
CA ARG A 228 34.82 -37.68 -14.51
C ARG A 228 34.78 -37.65 -16.03
N ASN A 229 35.55 -36.75 -16.64
CA ASN A 229 35.52 -36.48 -18.07
C ASN A 229 36.71 -37.11 -18.82
N ILE A 230 37.60 -37.82 -18.13
CA ILE A 230 38.77 -38.47 -18.72
C ILE A 230 38.75 -39.98 -18.47
N SER A 231 38.47 -40.74 -19.53
CA SER A 231 38.48 -42.20 -19.53
C SER A 231 39.66 -42.79 -20.30
N GLU A 232 40.33 -42.01 -21.15
CA GLU A 232 41.45 -42.48 -21.97
C GLU A 232 42.55 -41.42 -22.08
N ILE A 233 43.81 -41.84 -21.99
CA ILE A 233 45.01 -41.03 -22.24
C ILE A 233 45.82 -41.72 -23.33
N LYS A 234 45.89 -41.10 -24.52
CA LYS A 234 46.70 -41.59 -25.64
C LYS A 234 48.15 -41.19 -25.41
N LEU A 235 49.03 -42.18 -25.22
CA LEU A 235 50.43 -41.94 -24.88
C LEU A 235 51.33 -41.80 -26.11
N MET A 236 50.81 -42.13 -27.30
CA MET A 236 51.49 -41.99 -28.60
C MET A 236 52.86 -42.68 -28.67
N SER A 237 53.10 -43.73 -27.86
CA SER A 237 54.37 -44.45 -27.76
C SER A 237 54.16 -45.96 -27.74
N LYS A 238 55.13 -46.71 -28.25
CA LYS A 238 55.17 -48.18 -28.23
C LYS A 238 55.57 -48.77 -26.88
N SER A 239 55.91 -47.91 -25.90
CA SER A 239 56.30 -48.29 -24.53
C SER A 239 55.61 -47.38 -23.53
N ALA A 240 54.96 -47.95 -22.52
CA ALA A 240 54.34 -47.20 -21.44
C ALA A 240 54.61 -47.87 -20.10
N LYS A 241 55.12 -47.11 -19.13
CA LYS A 241 55.30 -47.55 -17.75
C LYS A 241 54.80 -46.48 -16.79
N LEU A 242 53.77 -46.81 -15.99
CA LEU A 242 53.32 -45.93 -14.91
C LEU A 242 54.39 -45.87 -13.82
N LEU A 243 54.69 -44.66 -13.37
CA LEU A 243 55.68 -44.39 -12.33
C LEU A 243 55.03 -44.04 -10.99
N THR A 244 53.80 -43.56 -11.02
CA THR A 244 52.93 -43.35 -9.86
C THR A 244 52.07 -44.58 -9.60
N THR A 245 51.72 -44.80 -8.33
CA THR A 245 50.92 -45.96 -7.92
C THR A 245 49.44 -45.68 -8.12
N HIS A 246 48.79 -46.53 -8.91
CA HIS A 246 47.34 -46.55 -9.12
C HIS A 246 46.85 -48.00 -9.04
N PRO A 247 45.66 -48.28 -8.49
CA PRO A 247 45.16 -49.64 -8.38
C PRO A 247 45.03 -50.31 -9.76
N SER A 248 45.66 -51.48 -9.96
CA SER A 248 45.67 -52.17 -11.25
C SER A 248 44.29 -52.58 -11.76
N SER A 249 43.32 -52.75 -10.85
CA SER A 249 41.92 -53.02 -11.20
C SER A 249 41.18 -51.84 -11.82
N SER A 250 41.75 -50.63 -11.77
CA SER A 250 41.09 -49.38 -12.18
C SER A 250 41.52 -48.86 -13.55
N TYR A 251 42.44 -49.55 -14.24
CA TYR A 251 42.91 -49.17 -15.57
C TYR A 251 43.42 -50.36 -16.40
N ALA A 252 43.54 -50.15 -17.71
CA ALA A 252 44.19 -51.06 -18.64
C ALA A 252 45.10 -50.28 -19.61
N LEU A 253 46.24 -50.87 -19.96
CA LEU A 253 47.09 -50.38 -21.05
C LEU A 253 46.77 -51.16 -22.32
N VAL A 254 46.05 -50.53 -23.23
CA VAL A 254 45.65 -51.13 -24.51
C VAL A 254 46.50 -50.57 -25.63
N ARG A 255 46.72 -51.36 -26.69
CA ARG A 255 47.40 -50.89 -27.90
C ARG A 255 46.37 -50.53 -28.97
N ASP A 256 46.59 -49.43 -29.65
CA ASP A 256 45.81 -49.03 -30.82
C ASP A 256 46.27 -49.75 -32.11
N ALA A 257 45.62 -49.43 -33.24
CA ALA A 257 45.96 -49.98 -34.56
C ALA A 257 47.43 -49.70 -34.97
N ASN A 258 48.03 -48.62 -34.45
CA ASN A 258 49.41 -48.22 -34.71
C ASN A 258 50.42 -48.86 -33.73
N LYS A 259 49.96 -49.80 -32.88
CA LYS A 259 50.72 -50.44 -31.80
C LYS A 259 51.21 -49.44 -30.74
N GLN A 260 50.59 -48.26 -30.63
CA GLN A 260 50.86 -47.27 -29.58
C GLN A 260 49.95 -47.52 -28.38
N TYR A 261 50.45 -47.23 -27.18
CA TYR A 261 49.70 -47.44 -25.94
C TYR A 261 48.70 -46.31 -25.67
N THR A 262 47.51 -46.70 -25.24
CA THR A 262 46.49 -45.86 -24.63
C THR A 262 46.22 -46.39 -23.24
N LEU A 263 46.29 -45.51 -22.24
CA LEU A 263 45.85 -45.79 -20.89
C LEU A 263 44.34 -45.60 -20.83
N ARG A 264 43.59 -46.69 -20.66
CA ARG A 264 42.14 -46.66 -20.45
C ARG A 264 41.85 -46.77 -18.95
N ILE A 265 41.22 -45.76 -18.39
CA ILE A 265 40.79 -45.69 -16.99
C ILE A 265 39.37 -46.26 -16.92
N THR A 266 39.22 -47.42 -16.28
CA THR A 266 37.93 -48.14 -16.18
C THR A 266 37.15 -47.72 -14.95
N ASN A 267 37.83 -47.27 -13.90
CA ASN A 267 37.20 -46.67 -12.72
C ASN A 267 38.00 -45.45 -12.26
N PRO A 268 37.63 -44.23 -12.68
CA PRO A 268 38.37 -43.02 -12.34
C PRO A 268 38.48 -42.76 -10.84
N GLN A 269 37.42 -43.03 -10.06
CA GLN A 269 37.45 -42.79 -8.61
C GLN A 269 38.49 -43.68 -7.91
N ILE A 270 38.52 -44.97 -8.26
CA ILE A 270 39.52 -45.90 -7.72
C ILE A 270 40.92 -45.55 -8.24
N PHE A 271 41.04 -45.22 -9.53
CA PHE A 271 42.32 -44.87 -10.15
C PHE A 271 42.99 -43.67 -9.48
N TRP A 272 42.22 -42.61 -9.22
CA TRP A 272 42.71 -41.36 -8.61
C TRP A 272 42.64 -41.34 -7.07
N SER A 273 42.31 -42.48 -6.43
CA SER A 273 42.18 -42.58 -4.96
C SER A 273 43.52 -42.54 -4.23
N THR A 274 44.56 -43.15 -4.81
CA THR A 274 45.90 -43.23 -4.19
C THR A 274 46.75 -41.99 -4.47
N SER A 275 46.61 -41.42 -5.67
CA SER A 275 47.32 -40.21 -6.08
C SER A 275 46.47 -39.43 -7.08
N LYS A 276 46.40 -38.11 -6.90
CA LYS A 276 45.82 -37.17 -7.89
C LYS A 276 46.79 -36.80 -9.01
N TYR A 277 48.03 -37.28 -8.94
CA TYR A 277 49.06 -37.09 -9.96
C TYR A 277 49.40 -38.42 -10.62
N LEU A 278 49.36 -38.44 -11.95
CA LEU A 278 49.76 -39.56 -12.79
C LEU A 278 51.02 -39.19 -13.57
N VAL A 279 52.06 -40.02 -13.46
CA VAL A 279 53.28 -39.87 -14.28
C VAL A 279 53.53 -41.16 -15.04
N VAL A 280 53.62 -41.06 -16.38
CA VAL A 280 53.89 -42.21 -17.26
C VAL A 280 55.19 -42.01 -18.02
N LEU A 281 56.09 -42.98 -17.92
CA LEU A 281 57.31 -43.03 -18.70
C LEU A 281 57.03 -43.65 -20.07
N VAL A 282 57.37 -42.94 -21.13
CA VAL A 282 57.32 -43.43 -22.52
C VAL A 282 58.72 -43.53 -23.14
N LYS A 283 58.85 -44.30 -24.22
CA LYS A 283 60.08 -44.45 -25.00
C LYS A 283 59.81 -44.47 -26.49
#